data_AF-X1VUD6-F1
#
_entry.id   AF-X1VUD6-F1
#
_cell.length_a   1.000
_cell.length_b   1.000
_cell.length_c   1.000
_cell.angle_alpha   90.00
_cell.angle_beta   90.00
_cell.angle_gamma   90.00
#
_symmetry.space_group_name_H-M   'P 1'
#
loop_
_entity.id
_entity.type
_entity.pdbx_description
1 polymer ?
#
loop_
_entity_poly.entity_id
_entity_poly.type
_entity_poly.pdbx_seq_one_letter_code
_entity_poly.pdbx_strand_id
1 'polypeptide(L)'
;PFKLTLGNLIEAAELGADTLLMPSGYGVCRLGYYATTQEQILHDLGYNNIEVIGVGFSERKLFGLLKIIKRLSNNAPWTRIISAFRIGLAKLNALDKIERGVQKIRAVELVKGTANRLYAKAIKAIDEADDNNTLKKVQIDYIDQLNQVAKNPRAQPLIVGITGEFYVLLEPFSNLDVESELGKLGGRSKAKAL
;
A
#
# COMPACT_ATOMS: atom_id res chain seq x y z
N PRO A 1 -8.72 -12.53 -0.45
CA PRO A 1 -7.29 -12.44 -0.04
C PRO A 1 -6.39 -13.54 -0.61
N PHE A 2 -6.55 -14.82 -0.22
CA PHE A 2 -5.59 -15.88 -0.57
C PHE A 2 -5.30 -16.01 -2.08
N LYS A 3 -6.35 -16.09 -2.91
CA LYS A 3 -6.19 -16.21 -4.37
C LYS A 3 -5.57 -14.96 -5.00
N LEU A 4 -5.91 -13.77 -4.48
CA LEU A 4 -5.36 -12.50 -4.97
C LEU A 4 -3.87 -12.42 -4.65
N THR A 5 -3.48 -12.68 -3.41
CA THR A 5 -2.07 -12.66 -3.03
C THR A 5 -1.29 -13.76 -3.75
N LEU A 6 -1.85 -14.96 -3.92
CA LEU A 6 -1.22 -16.02 -4.73
C LEU A 6 -1.02 -15.58 -6.18
N GLY A 7 -2.01 -14.93 -6.80
CA GLY A 7 -1.89 -14.36 -8.15
C GLY A 7 -0.73 -13.36 -8.25
N ASN A 8 -0.62 -12.44 -7.28
CA ASN A 8 0.49 -11.48 -7.24
C ASN A 8 1.85 -12.16 -7.05
N LEU A 9 1.92 -13.25 -6.27
CA LEU A 9 3.15 -14.02 -6.09
C LEU A 9 3.56 -14.75 -7.38
N ILE A 10 2.58 -15.29 -8.13
CA ILE A 10 2.81 -15.89 -9.46
C ILE A 10 3.31 -14.82 -10.43
N GLU A 11 2.71 -13.63 -10.47
CA GLU A 11 3.17 -12.54 -11.34
C GLU A 11 4.61 -12.12 -11.00
N ALA A 12 4.93 -11.98 -9.70
CA ALA A 12 6.29 -11.67 -9.26
C ALA A 12 7.30 -12.77 -9.66
N ALA A 13 6.89 -14.03 -9.57
CA ALA A 13 7.66 -15.19 -10.02
C ALA A 13 7.96 -15.14 -11.53
N GLU A 14 6.95 -14.84 -12.34
CA GLU A 14 7.06 -14.70 -13.80
C GLU A 14 7.98 -13.54 -14.19
N LEU A 15 8.02 -12.47 -13.40
CA LEU A 15 8.94 -11.34 -13.55
C LEU A 15 10.37 -11.63 -13.08
N GLY A 16 10.65 -12.85 -12.60
CA GLY A 16 11.98 -13.32 -12.24
C GLY A 16 12.36 -13.15 -10.77
N ALA A 17 11.40 -12.91 -9.87
CA ALA A 17 11.68 -12.90 -8.44
C ALA A 17 12.06 -14.32 -7.95
N ASP A 18 13.17 -14.42 -7.23
CA ASP A 18 13.61 -15.65 -6.55
C ASP A 18 13.20 -15.71 -5.07
N THR A 19 12.85 -14.57 -4.48
CA THR A 19 12.51 -14.44 -3.07
C THR A 19 11.29 -13.54 -2.93
N LEU A 20 10.25 -14.04 -2.29
CA LEU A 20 8.99 -13.33 -2.07
C LEU A 20 8.78 -13.10 -0.57
N LEU A 21 8.33 -11.89 -0.21
CA LEU A 21 8.00 -11.55 1.18
C LEU A 21 6.50 -11.58 1.39
N MET A 22 6.04 -12.32 2.40
CA MET A 22 4.63 -12.43 2.72
C MET A 22 4.39 -12.05 4.19
N PRO A 23 3.47 -11.11 4.50
CA PRO A 23 3.05 -10.88 5.87
C PRO A 23 2.57 -12.18 6.52
N SER A 24 3.12 -12.49 7.69
CA SER A 24 2.82 -13.71 8.45
C SER A 24 2.60 -13.34 9.92
N GLY A 25 1.64 -13.98 10.57
CA GLY A 25 1.27 -13.71 11.96
C GLY A 25 1.33 -14.97 12.82
N TYR A 26 1.52 -14.78 14.13
CA TYR A 26 1.33 -15.83 15.12
C TYR A 26 -0.08 -15.68 15.71
N GLY A 27 -0.96 -16.66 15.52
CA GLY A 27 -2.31 -16.67 16.11
C GLY A 27 -3.38 -17.33 15.25
N VAL A 28 -4.65 -17.03 15.55
CA VAL A 28 -5.86 -17.58 14.88
C VAL A 28 -6.07 -17.09 13.44
N CYS A 29 -5.22 -16.18 12.95
CA CYS A 29 -5.33 -15.62 11.61
C CYS A 29 -4.77 -16.59 10.56
N ARG A 30 -5.54 -16.83 9.48
CA ARG A 30 -5.14 -17.72 8.37
C ARG A 30 -3.84 -17.29 7.69
N LEU A 31 -3.45 -16.01 7.81
CA LEU A 31 -2.18 -15.48 7.31
C LEU A 31 -0.95 -16.25 7.79
N GLY A 32 -1.01 -16.86 8.98
CA GLY A 32 0.09 -17.67 9.49
C GLY A 32 0.47 -18.84 8.57
N TYR A 33 -0.50 -19.40 7.84
CA TYR A 33 -0.31 -20.53 6.94
C TYR A 33 -0.12 -20.13 5.47
N TYR A 34 -0.40 -18.87 5.11
CA TYR A 34 -0.40 -18.44 3.71
C TYR A 34 0.97 -18.59 3.08
N ALA A 35 2.04 -18.13 3.74
CA ALA A 35 3.39 -18.19 3.19
C ALA A 35 3.78 -19.61 2.77
N THR A 36 3.71 -20.58 3.68
CA THR A 36 4.06 -21.98 3.40
C THR A 36 3.13 -22.63 2.38
N THR A 37 1.81 -22.36 2.46
CA THR A 37 0.86 -22.95 1.51
C THR A 37 1.06 -22.40 0.10
N GLN A 38 1.33 -21.10 -0.03
CA GLN A 38 1.54 -20.46 -1.32
C GLN A 38 2.89 -20.86 -1.91
N GLU A 39 3.94 -21.01 -1.10
CA GLU A 39 5.23 -21.57 -1.52
C GLU A 39 5.07 -22.97 -2.13
N GLN A 40 4.36 -23.87 -1.43
CA GLN A 40 4.10 -25.21 -1.94
C GLN A 40 3.36 -25.17 -3.29
N ILE A 41 2.32 -24.34 -3.40
CA ILE A 41 1.57 -24.20 -4.66
C ILE A 41 2.47 -23.66 -5.78
N LEU A 42 3.35 -22.69 -5.50
CA LEU A 42 4.28 -22.17 -6.49
C LEU A 42 5.24 -23.26 -6.99
N HIS A 43 5.78 -24.08 -6.09
CA HIS A 43 6.65 -25.20 -6.45
C HIS A 43 5.89 -26.26 -7.28
N ASP A 44 4.67 -26.60 -6.88
CA ASP A 44 3.81 -27.52 -7.64
C ASP A 44 3.49 -27.01 -9.06
N LEU A 45 3.46 -25.68 -9.23
CA LEU A 45 3.29 -25.02 -10.54
C LEU A 45 4.60 -24.89 -11.34
N GLY A 46 5.74 -25.32 -10.80
CA GLY A 46 7.03 -25.33 -11.48
C GLY A 46 8.01 -24.22 -11.06
N TYR A 47 7.61 -23.32 -10.15
CA TYR A 47 8.46 -22.24 -9.64
C TYR A 47 9.38 -22.70 -8.49
N ASN A 48 10.15 -23.77 -8.71
CA ASN A 48 10.89 -24.50 -7.67
C ASN A 48 12.02 -23.70 -7.00
N ASN A 49 12.46 -22.63 -7.64
CA ASN A 49 13.57 -21.78 -7.23
C ASN A 49 13.12 -20.55 -6.42
N ILE A 50 11.83 -20.48 -6.06
CA ILE A 50 11.28 -19.40 -5.25
C ILE A 50 11.27 -19.75 -3.78
N GLU A 51 11.74 -18.83 -2.94
CA GLU A 51 11.59 -18.87 -1.49
C GLU A 51 10.53 -17.87 -1.04
N VAL A 52 9.53 -18.30 -0.27
CA VAL A 52 8.53 -17.40 0.32
C VAL A 52 8.83 -17.18 1.81
N ILE A 53 9.34 -16.00 2.14
CA ILE A 53 9.71 -15.63 3.51
C ILE A 53 8.52 -14.97 4.21
N GLY A 54 7.99 -15.66 5.23
CA GLY A 54 6.98 -15.11 6.14
C GLY A 54 7.54 -14.02 7.07
N VAL A 55 7.09 -12.78 6.91
CA VAL A 55 7.50 -11.62 7.72
C VAL A 55 6.44 -11.32 8.76
N GLY A 56 6.76 -11.47 10.05
CA GLY A 56 5.84 -11.23 11.15
C GLY A 56 6.49 -10.49 12.33
N PHE A 57 5.68 -9.70 13.03
CA PHE A 57 6.12 -8.97 14.21
C PHE A 57 6.01 -9.86 15.46
N SER A 58 7.12 -10.45 15.89
CA SER A 58 7.30 -10.93 17.26
C SER A 58 8.66 -10.47 17.78
N GLU A 59 8.76 -10.17 19.08
CA GLU A 59 9.99 -9.61 19.68
C GLU A 59 11.22 -10.50 19.46
N ARG A 60 11.02 -11.83 19.46
CA ARG A 60 12.08 -12.82 19.19
C ARG A 60 12.58 -12.83 17.74
N LYS A 61 11.83 -12.23 16.80
CA LYS A 61 12.13 -12.22 15.36
C LYS A 61 12.80 -10.95 14.84
N LEU A 62 12.98 -9.89 15.65
CA LEU A 62 13.60 -8.65 15.17
C LEU A 62 15.01 -8.88 14.60
N PHE A 63 15.84 -9.68 15.28
CA PHE A 63 17.15 -10.09 14.77
C PHE A 63 17.05 -10.91 13.48
N GLY A 64 16.03 -11.77 13.36
CA GLY A 64 15.75 -12.52 12.14
C GLY A 64 15.39 -11.60 10.97
N LEU A 65 14.55 -10.59 11.22
CA LEU A 65 14.18 -9.58 10.23
C LEU A 65 15.40 -8.77 9.76
N LEU A 66 16.29 -8.37 10.67
CA LEU A 66 17.54 -7.69 10.31
C LEU A 66 18.44 -8.57 9.44
N LYS A 67 18.53 -9.88 9.72
CA LYS A 67 19.27 -10.83 8.88
C LYS A 67 18.64 -10.96 7.49
N ILE A 68 17.31 -11.02 7.38
CA ILE A 68 16.59 -11.06 6.11
C ILE A 68 16.87 -9.78 5.32
N ILE A 69 16.72 -8.60 5.93
CA ILE A 69 17.02 -7.31 5.28
C ILE A 69 18.47 -7.28 4.80
N LYS A 70 19.41 -7.78 5.60
CA LYS A 70 20.83 -7.82 5.24
C LYS A 70 21.10 -8.77 4.07
N ARG A 71 20.45 -9.93 4.03
CA ARG A 71 20.51 -10.88 2.91
C ARG A 71 19.94 -10.26 1.63
N LEU A 72 18.73 -9.72 1.69
CA LEU A 72 18.03 -9.13 0.54
C LEU A 72 18.74 -7.89 -0.03
N SER A 73 19.42 -7.13 0.84
CA SER A 73 20.23 -5.98 0.40
C SER A 73 21.63 -6.36 -0.08
N ASN A 74 21.89 -7.65 -0.34
CA ASN A 74 23.19 -8.17 -0.74
C ASN A 74 24.33 -7.69 0.20
N ASN A 75 24.09 -7.78 1.51
CA ASN A 75 24.98 -7.33 2.57
C ASN A 75 25.38 -5.85 2.54
N ALA A 76 24.61 -4.96 1.90
CA ALA A 76 24.88 -3.53 1.85
C ALA A 76 25.12 -2.90 3.25
N PRO A 77 25.97 -1.87 3.38
CA PRO A 77 26.21 -1.21 4.66
C PRO A 77 24.92 -0.69 5.30
N TRP A 78 24.81 -0.77 6.64
CA TRP A 78 23.62 -0.32 7.38
C TRP A 78 23.25 1.14 7.10
N THR A 79 24.24 2.00 6.85
CA THR A 79 24.02 3.40 6.47
C THR A 79 23.21 3.52 5.18
N ARG A 80 23.49 2.70 4.17
CA ARG A 80 22.74 2.67 2.90
C ARG A 80 21.33 2.11 3.10
N ILE A 81 21.21 0.98 3.83
CA ILE A 81 19.92 0.35 4.14
C ILE A 81 18.98 1.32 4.87
N ILE A 82 19.48 1.95 5.94
CA ILE A 82 18.69 2.91 6.74
C ILE A 82 18.32 4.13 5.90
N SER A 83 19.23 4.61 5.06
CA SER A 83 18.95 5.74 4.16
C SER A 83 17.84 5.42 3.15
N ALA A 84 17.90 4.25 2.50
CA ALA A 84 16.85 3.79 1.58
C ALA A 84 15.50 3.61 2.29
N PHE A 85 15.51 2.99 3.48
CA PHE A 85 14.30 2.81 4.28
C PHE A 85 13.67 4.16 4.68
N ARG A 86 14.48 5.16 5.04
CA ARG A 86 13.99 6.51 5.36
C ARG A 86 13.28 7.17 4.18
N ILE A 87 13.84 7.08 2.98
CA ILE A 87 13.21 7.62 1.76
C ILE A 87 11.90 6.88 1.46
N GLY A 88 11.91 5.54 1.54
CA GLY A 88 10.69 4.74 1.35
C GLY A 88 9.58 5.12 2.33
N LEU A 89 9.92 5.27 3.62
CA LEU A 89 8.96 5.70 4.63
C LEU A 89 8.46 7.14 4.39
N ALA A 90 9.34 8.03 3.91
CA ALA A 90 8.93 9.38 3.54
C ALA A 90 7.93 9.38 2.37
N LYS A 91 8.15 8.53 1.33
CA LYS A 91 7.22 8.37 0.21
C LYS A 91 5.85 7.85 0.67
N LEU A 92 5.83 6.83 1.52
CA LEU A 92 4.59 6.30 2.12
C LEU A 92 3.82 7.39 2.89
N ASN A 93 4.53 8.16 3.74
CA ASN A 93 3.90 9.27 4.47
C ASN A 93 3.33 10.35 3.53
N ALA A 94 4.01 10.64 2.40
CA ALA A 94 3.52 11.57 1.41
C ALA A 94 2.25 11.06 0.71
N LEU A 95 2.22 9.77 0.32
CA LEU A 95 1.05 9.11 -0.24
C LEU A 95 -0.15 9.19 0.71
N ASP A 96 0.02 8.77 1.96
CA ASP A 96 -1.01 8.82 3.01
C ASP A 96 -1.58 10.23 3.18
N LYS A 97 -0.70 11.24 3.18
CA LYS A 97 -1.11 12.63 3.40
C LYS A 97 -1.93 13.17 2.24
N ILE A 98 -1.51 12.89 1.00
CA ILE A 98 -2.24 13.30 -0.20
C ILE A 98 -3.56 12.54 -0.29
N GLU A 99 -3.57 11.24 -0.05
CA GLU A 99 -4.78 10.40 -0.07
C GLU A 99 -5.85 10.91 0.90
N ARG A 100 -5.46 11.27 2.13
CA ARG A 100 -6.37 11.91 3.10
C ARG A 100 -6.96 13.22 2.58
N GLY A 101 -6.20 13.97 1.78
CA GLY A 101 -6.69 15.16 1.07
C GLY A 101 -7.71 14.78 -0.01
N VAL A 102 -7.38 13.80 -0.84
CA VAL A 102 -8.23 13.26 -1.90
C VAL A 102 -9.57 12.78 -1.35
N GLN A 103 -9.58 11.97 -0.29
CA GLN A 103 -10.81 11.48 0.35
C GLN A 103 -11.73 12.63 0.81
N LYS A 104 -11.16 13.73 1.32
CA LYS A 104 -11.92 14.92 1.73
C LYS A 104 -12.50 15.66 0.52
N ILE A 105 -11.68 15.87 -0.51
CA ILE A 105 -12.07 16.66 -1.69
C ILE A 105 -13.06 15.90 -2.58
N ARG A 106 -12.84 14.61 -2.81
CA ARG A 106 -13.70 13.74 -3.62
C ARG A 106 -15.17 13.79 -3.19
N ALA A 107 -15.40 13.84 -1.88
CA ALA A 107 -16.74 13.93 -1.29
C ALA A 107 -17.49 15.24 -1.65
N VAL A 108 -16.77 16.30 -1.99
CA VAL A 108 -17.36 17.65 -2.18
C VAL A 108 -17.03 18.29 -3.53
N GLU A 109 -16.23 17.63 -4.38
CA GLU A 109 -15.85 18.16 -5.69
C GLU A 109 -17.07 18.34 -6.61
N LEU A 110 -17.10 19.45 -7.35
CA LEU A 110 -18.14 19.72 -8.34
C LEU A 110 -17.94 18.87 -9.61
N VAL A 111 -16.70 18.79 -10.08
CA VAL A 111 -16.32 17.96 -11.24
C VAL A 111 -15.81 16.62 -10.71
N LYS A 112 -16.68 15.61 -10.74
CA LYS A 112 -16.39 14.27 -10.21
C LYS A 112 -15.19 13.62 -10.91
N GLY A 113 -14.35 12.95 -10.11
CA GLY A 113 -13.12 12.30 -10.55
C GLY A 113 -11.90 13.22 -10.65
N THR A 114 -12.01 14.51 -10.31
CA THR A 114 -10.86 15.43 -10.36
C THR A 114 -9.83 15.08 -9.30
N ALA A 115 -10.25 14.83 -8.06
CA ALA A 115 -9.38 14.40 -6.98
C ALA A 115 -8.68 13.06 -7.30
N ASN A 116 -9.35 12.11 -7.95
CA ASN A 116 -8.76 10.82 -8.34
C ASN A 116 -7.66 10.98 -9.40
N ARG A 117 -7.91 11.82 -10.41
CA ARG A 117 -6.89 12.11 -11.44
C ARG A 117 -5.66 12.77 -10.84
N LEU A 118 -5.85 13.69 -9.90
CA LEU A 118 -4.74 14.30 -9.16
C LEU A 118 -3.99 13.27 -8.32
N TYR A 119 -4.69 12.36 -7.65
CA TYR A 119 -4.05 11.30 -6.88
C TYR A 119 -3.20 10.35 -7.74
N ALA A 120 -3.74 9.90 -8.87
CA ALA A 120 -3.00 9.05 -9.81
C ALA A 120 -1.72 9.71 -10.33
N LYS A 121 -1.75 11.03 -10.58
CA LYS A 121 -0.57 11.81 -10.94
C LYS A 121 0.41 11.96 -9.76
N ALA A 122 -0.10 12.19 -8.55
CA ALA A 122 0.70 12.29 -7.33
C ALA A 122 1.46 11.00 -7.04
N ILE A 123 0.84 9.83 -7.23
CA ILE A 123 1.49 8.53 -7.06
C ILE A 123 2.73 8.43 -7.96
N LYS A 124 2.59 8.76 -9.26
CA LYS A 124 3.71 8.75 -10.21
C LYS A 124 4.82 9.74 -9.81
N ALA A 125 4.44 10.97 -9.45
CA ALA A 125 5.40 11.98 -9.06
C ALA A 125 6.15 11.66 -7.75
N ILE A 126 5.50 10.96 -6.81
CA ILE A 126 6.14 10.45 -5.59
C ILE A 126 7.11 9.32 -5.92
N ASP A 127 6.73 8.44 -6.84
CA ASP A 127 7.58 7.33 -7.28
C ASP A 127 8.87 7.86 -7.95
N GLU A 128 8.74 8.87 -8.81
CA GLU A 128 9.86 9.55 -9.49
C GLU A 128 10.72 10.45 -8.58
N ALA A 129 10.29 10.73 -7.34
CA ALA A 129 11.04 11.59 -6.43
C ALA A 129 12.22 10.84 -5.77
N ASP A 130 13.44 11.16 -6.18
CA ASP A 130 14.66 10.47 -5.69
C ASP A 130 15.20 10.99 -4.36
N ASP A 131 14.77 12.17 -3.91
CA ASP A 131 15.25 12.81 -2.69
C ASP A 131 14.14 13.49 -1.89
N ASN A 132 14.41 13.75 -0.60
CA ASN A 132 13.45 14.32 0.33
C ASN A 132 13.00 15.74 -0.04
N ASN A 133 13.85 16.56 -0.67
CA ASN A 133 13.47 17.91 -1.06
C ASN A 133 12.50 17.87 -2.23
N THR A 134 12.80 17.05 -3.25
CA THR A 134 11.91 16.82 -4.40
C THR A 134 10.58 16.23 -3.93
N LEU A 135 10.61 15.20 -3.08
CA LEU A 135 9.41 14.61 -2.50
C LEU A 135 8.56 15.62 -1.73
N LYS A 136 9.19 16.50 -0.94
CA LYS A 136 8.49 17.55 -0.20
C LYS A 136 7.83 18.56 -1.14
N LYS A 137 8.48 18.93 -2.25
CA LYS A 137 7.90 19.81 -3.27
C LYS A 137 6.69 19.17 -3.94
N VAL A 138 6.81 17.91 -4.36
CA VAL A 138 5.70 17.12 -4.92
C VAL A 138 4.52 17.10 -3.95
N GLN A 139 4.78 16.80 -2.69
CA GLN A 139 3.71 16.75 -1.68
C GLN A 139 3.01 18.12 -1.51
N ILE A 140 3.74 19.23 -1.50
CA ILE A 140 3.16 20.58 -1.39
C ILE A 140 2.32 20.88 -2.63
N ASP A 141 2.88 20.68 -3.81
CA ASP A 141 2.23 20.97 -5.10
C ASP A 141 0.89 20.24 -5.24
N TYR A 142 0.86 18.92 -5.02
CA TYR A 142 -0.39 18.17 -5.14
C TYR A 142 -1.41 18.50 -4.05
N ILE A 143 -0.97 18.86 -2.84
CA ILE A 143 -1.89 19.35 -1.80
C ILE A 143 -2.51 20.68 -2.23
N ASP A 144 -1.72 21.59 -2.79
CA ASP A 144 -2.20 22.90 -3.25
C ASP A 144 -3.16 22.75 -4.44
N GLN A 145 -2.85 21.88 -5.40
CA GLN A 145 -3.75 21.54 -6.50
C GLN A 145 -5.07 20.94 -5.99
N LEU A 146 -5.03 20.03 -5.02
CA LEU A 146 -6.24 19.48 -4.38
C LEU A 146 -7.05 20.56 -3.67
N ASN A 147 -6.39 21.52 -3.03
CA ASN A 147 -7.06 22.63 -2.36
C ASN A 147 -7.77 23.57 -3.34
N GLN A 148 -7.26 23.70 -4.56
CA GLN A 148 -7.84 24.53 -5.64
C GLN A 148 -8.97 23.86 -6.41
N VAL A 149 -9.21 22.55 -6.22
CA VAL A 149 -10.35 21.86 -6.84
C VAL A 149 -11.65 22.58 -6.49
N ALA A 150 -12.52 22.78 -7.49
CA ALA A 150 -13.82 23.42 -7.29
C ALA A 150 -14.74 22.53 -6.44
N LYS A 151 -15.27 23.09 -5.35
CA LYS A 151 -16.04 22.36 -4.32
C LYS A 151 -17.45 22.91 -4.21
N ASN A 152 -18.41 22.05 -3.86
CA ASN A 152 -19.75 22.47 -3.48
C ASN A 152 -19.72 23.01 -2.04
N PRO A 153 -19.92 24.33 -1.82
CA PRO A 153 -19.84 24.93 -0.49
C PRO A 153 -21.00 24.53 0.43
N ARG A 154 -22.09 23.97 -0.12
CA ARG A 154 -23.25 23.50 0.64
C ARG A 154 -23.21 21.99 0.92
N ALA A 155 -22.18 21.29 0.45
CA ALA A 155 -22.09 19.85 0.66
C ALA A 155 -21.92 19.52 2.15
N GLN A 156 -22.67 18.54 2.62
CA GLN A 156 -22.53 17.95 3.95
C GLN A 156 -22.26 16.45 3.81
N PRO A 157 -20.99 16.04 3.61
CA PRO A 157 -20.67 14.65 3.37
C PRO A 157 -21.05 13.74 4.53
N LEU A 158 -21.78 12.66 4.24
CA LEU A 158 -22.03 11.59 5.20
C LEU A 158 -20.71 10.89 5.54
N ILE A 159 -20.40 10.77 6.82
CA ILE A 159 -19.21 10.03 7.27
C ILE A 159 -19.58 8.56 7.40
N VAL A 160 -18.92 7.70 6.61
CA VAL A 160 -19.16 6.25 6.57
C VAL A 160 -17.95 5.53 7.14
N GLY A 161 -18.15 4.75 8.19
CA GLY A 161 -17.14 3.83 8.71
C GLY A 161 -17.16 2.54 7.91
N ILE A 162 -16.01 2.12 7.38
CA ILE A 162 -15.88 0.85 6.64
C ILE A 162 -15.10 -0.13 7.52
N THR A 163 -15.70 -1.28 7.79
CA THR A 163 -15.10 -2.34 8.62
C THR A 163 -15.17 -3.66 7.86
N GLY A 164 -14.25 -4.57 8.15
CA GLY A 164 -14.12 -5.82 7.43
C GLY A 164 -12.73 -6.41 7.56
N GLU A 165 -12.50 -7.46 6.78
CA GLU A 165 -11.21 -8.14 6.71
C GLU A 165 -10.13 -7.19 6.17
N PHE A 166 -8.98 -7.14 6.87
CA PHE A 166 -7.98 -6.10 6.65
C PHE A 166 -7.46 -6.03 5.20
N TYR A 167 -7.22 -7.16 4.54
CA TYR A 167 -6.68 -7.16 3.17
C TYR A 167 -7.75 -6.70 2.19
N VAL A 168 -9.00 -7.12 2.36
CA VAL A 168 -10.11 -6.68 1.50
C VAL A 168 -10.34 -5.17 1.61
N LEU A 169 -10.18 -4.60 2.79
CA LEU A 169 -10.29 -3.14 2.97
C LEU A 169 -9.16 -2.38 2.29
N LEU A 170 -7.94 -2.92 2.32
CA LEU A 170 -6.75 -2.27 1.78
C LEU A 170 -6.62 -2.43 0.26
N GLU A 171 -7.12 -3.52 -0.33
CA GLU A 171 -6.99 -3.83 -1.76
C GLU A 171 -8.21 -3.31 -2.54
N PRO A 172 -8.09 -2.18 -3.28
CA PRO A 172 -9.23 -1.54 -3.94
C PRO A 172 -9.91 -2.44 -4.97
N PHE A 173 -9.16 -3.29 -5.68
CA PHE A 173 -9.74 -4.22 -6.65
C PHE A 173 -10.71 -5.20 -5.98
N SER A 174 -10.36 -5.67 -4.78
CA SER A 174 -11.15 -6.68 -4.07
C SER A 174 -12.45 -6.13 -3.48
N ASN A 175 -12.52 -4.82 -3.23
CA ASN A 175 -13.67 -4.15 -2.67
C ASN A 175 -14.40 -3.23 -3.66
N LEU A 176 -14.05 -3.30 -4.95
CA LEU A 176 -14.64 -2.50 -6.02
C LEU A 176 -14.49 -0.99 -5.80
N ASP A 177 -13.31 -0.57 -5.34
CA ASP A 177 -12.98 0.82 -5.09
C ASP A 177 -13.99 1.52 -4.15
N VAL A 178 -14.47 0.83 -3.12
CA VAL A 178 -15.61 1.28 -2.30
C VAL A 178 -15.44 2.70 -1.74
N GLU A 179 -14.24 3.09 -1.32
CA GLU A 179 -13.96 4.45 -0.84
C GLU A 179 -14.06 5.51 -1.94
N SER A 180 -13.68 5.14 -3.16
CA SER A 180 -13.80 5.97 -4.35
C SER A 180 -15.26 6.18 -4.72
N GLU A 181 -16.02 5.10 -4.77
CA GLU A 181 -17.44 5.12 -5.13
C GLU A 181 -18.27 5.90 -4.10
N LEU A 182 -18.06 5.65 -2.80
CA LEU A 182 -18.68 6.43 -1.73
C LEU A 182 -18.34 7.92 -1.85
N GLY A 183 -17.09 8.25 -2.16
CA GLY A 183 -16.66 9.62 -2.41
C GLY A 183 -17.40 10.29 -3.56
N LYS A 184 -17.58 9.58 -4.68
CA LYS A 184 -18.32 10.09 -5.84
C LYS A 184 -19.77 10.42 -5.48
N LEU A 185 -20.39 9.59 -4.64
CA LEU A 185 -21.75 9.79 -4.10
C LEU A 185 -21.85 10.90 -3.04
N GLY A 186 -20.73 11.54 -2.69
CA GLY A 186 -20.70 12.62 -1.71
C GLY A 186 -20.50 12.17 -0.26
N GLY A 187 -20.22 10.89 -0.04
CA GLY A 187 -19.81 10.37 1.27
C GLY A 187 -18.31 10.57 1.53
N ARG A 188 -17.93 10.47 2.80
CA ARG A 188 -16.52 10.44 3.22
C ARG A 188 -16.26 9.16 4.01
N SER A 189 -15.34 8.34 3.53
CA SER A 189 -14.96 7.09 4.19
C SER A 189 -14.01 7.34 5.37
N LYS A 190 -14.09 6.45 6.35
CA LYS A 190 -13.04 6.16 7.33
C LYS A 190 -12.93 4.64 7.44
N ALA A 191 -11.91 4.06 6.85
CA ALA A 191 -11.65 2.63 7.00
C ALA A 191 -11.03 2.32 8.37
N LYS A 192 -11.47 1.21 8.98
CA LYS A 192 -10.83 0.60 10.14
C LYS A 192 -10.76 -0.91 9.90
N ALA A 193 -9.55 -1.42 9.76
CA ALA A 193 -9.30 -2.86 9.71
C ALA A 193 -9.69 -3.52 11.05
N LEU A 194 -10.31 -4.70 10.95
CA LEU A 194 -10.63 -5.58 12.07
C LEU A 194 -9.55 -6.66 12.23
#